data_AF-A0A925IG78-F1
#
_entry.id   AF-A0A925IG78-F1
#
_cell.length_a   1.000
_cell.length_b   1.000
_cell.length_c   1.000
_cell.angle_alpha   90.00
_cell.angle_beta   90.00
_cell.angle_gamma   90.00
#
_symmetry.space_group_name_H-M   'P 1'
#
loop_
_entity.id
_entity.type
_entity.pdbx_description
1 polymer ?
#
loop_
_entity_poly.entity_id
_entity_poly.type
_entity_poly.pdbx_seq_one_letter_code
_entity_poly.pdbx_strand_id
1 'polypeptide(L)' 'MQVIIIEDEIPAANRLVKMLQDISDEIDVVKKLDSVESAVRFFKSAINIDLIFM' A
#
# COMPACT_ATOMS: atom_id res chain seq x y z
N MET A 1 -7.90 0.73 9.03
CA MET A 1 -7.30 1.76 8.16
C MET A 1 -6.86 1.10 6.86
N GLN A 2 -7.42 1.52 5.72
CA GLN A 2 -7.11 1.02 4.38
C GLN A 2 -5.85 1.71 3.85
N VAL A 3 -4.78 0.94 3.62
CA VAL A 3 -3.45 1.44 3.25
C VAL A 3 -3.02 0.88 1.90
N ILE A 4 -2.38 1.71 1.09
CA ILE A 4 -1.67 1.30 -0.12
C ILE A 4 -0.17 1.57 0.04
N ILE A 5 0.64 0.68 -0.51
CA ILE A 5 2.09 0.86 -0.61
C ILE A 5 2.46 0.94 -2.10
N ILE A 6 3.16 2.00 -2.49
CA ILE A 6 3.78 2.15 -3.81
C ILE A 6 5.29 2.07 -3.60
N GLU A 7 5.93 1.03 -4.10
CA GLU A 7 7.34 0.71 -3.84
C GLU A 7 7.87 -0.21 -4.94
N ASP A 8 8.97 0.15 -5.59
CA ASP A 8 9.55 -0.64 -6.68
C ASP A 8 10.34 -1.86 -6.16
N GLU A 9 10.82 -1.78 -4.92
CA GLU A 9 11.47 -2.88 -4.23
C GLU A 9 10.49 -3.78 -3.44
N ILE A 10 10.13 -4.93 -4.01
CA ILE A 10 9.29 -5.96 -3.35
C ILE A 10 9.73 -6.31 -1.92
N PRO A 11 11.04 -6.48 -1.61
CA PRO A 11 11.49 -6.76 -0.25
C PRO A 11 11.16 -5.63 0.74
N ALA A 12 11.30 -4.37 0.32
CA ALA A 12 10.99 -3.20 1.14
C ALA A 12 9.49 -3.11 1.42
N ALA A 13 8.65 -3.28 0.39
CA ALA A 13 7.20 -3.31 0.53
C ALA A 13 6.74 -4.40 1.51
N ASN A 14 7.31 -5.61 1.42
CA ASN A 14 6.99 -6.71 2.33
C ASN A 14 7.43 -6.43 3.77
N ARG A 15 8.58 -5.78 3.96
CA ARG A 15 9.05 -5.36 5.29
C ARG A 15 8.10 -4.33 5.89
N LEU A 16 7.68 -3.34 5.11
CA LEU A 16 6.74 -2.31 5.55
C LEU A 16 5.38 -2.92 5.96
N VAL A 17 4.86 -3.89 5.20
CA VAL A 17 3.63 -4.62 5.59
C VAL A 17 3.77 -5.23 6.99
N LYS A 18 4.89 -5.93 7.26
CA LYS A 18 5.12 -6.53 8.58
C LYS A 18 5.17 -5.48 9.68
N MET A 19 5.89 -4.37 9.45
CA MET A 19 5.98 -3.29 10.43
C MET A 19 4.61 -2.65 10.71
N LEU A 20 3.75 -2.50 9.72
CA LEU A 20 2.39 -1.99 9.89
C LEU A 20 1.51 -2.97 10.69
N GLN A 21 1.63 -4.26 10.40
CA GLN A 21 0.92 -5.32 11.14
C GLN A 21 1.39 -5.41 12.60
N ASP A 22 2.69 -5.22 12.86
CA ASP A 22 3.25 -5.18 14.22
C ASP A 22 2.73 -3.98 15.04
N ILE A 23 2.28 -2.89 14.38
CA ILE A 23 1.71 -1.71 15.04
C ILE A 23 0.25 -1.96 15.41
N SER A 24 -0.55 -2.49 14.49
CA SER A 24 -1.98 -2.75 14.72
C SER A 24 -2.58 -3.66 13.64
N ASP A 25 -3.35 -4.66 14.07
CA ASP A 25 -4.13 -5.54 13.20
C ASP A 25 -5.28 -4.82 12.46
N GLU A 26 -5.63 -3.59 12.86
CA GLU A 26 -6.64 -2.77 12.18
C GLU A 26 -6.09 -2.11 10.89
N ILE A 27 -4.78 -2.18 10.65
CA ILE A 27 -4.14 -1.67 9.44
C ILE A 27 -4.22 -2.74 8.35
N ASP A 28 -5.00 -2.47 7.32
CA ASP A 28 -5.22 -3.36 6.20
C ASP A 28 -4.50 -2.82 4.96
N VAL A 29 -3.45 -3.53 4.53
CA VAL A 29 -2.71 -3.20 3.31
C VAL A 29 -3.43 -3.81 2.11
N VAL A 30 -4.31 -3.01 1.50
CA VAL A 30 -5.21 -3.47 0.42
C VAL A 30 -4.51 -3.68 -0.91
N LYS A 31 -3.39 -2.98 -1.14
CA LYS A 31 -2.62 -3.11 -2.38
C LYS A 31 -1.15 -2.71 -2.20
N LYS A 32 -0.28 -3.45 -2.90
CA LYS A 32 1.09 -3.06 -3.19
C LYS A 32 1.21 -2.81 -4.69
N LEU A 33 1.84 -1.70 -5.06
CA LEU A 33 2.03 -1.24 -6.43
C LEU A 33 3.52 -0.98 -6.65
N ASP A 34 4.03 -1.38 -7.79
CA ASP A 34 5.46 -1.38 -8.12
C ASP A 34 5.92 -0.19 -8.96
N SER A 35 4.98 0.66 -9.36
CA SER A 35 5.27 1.78 -10.26
C SER A 35 4.22 2.87 -10.14
N VAL A 36 4.62 4.09 -10.51
CA VAL A 36 3.70 5.22 -10.64
C VAL A 36 2.61 4.91 -11.68
N GLU A 37 2.95 4.20 -12.76
CA GLU A 37 1.99 3.84 -13.79
C GLU A 37 0.90 2.89 -13.27
N SER A 38 1.28 1.86 -12.49
CA SER A 38 0.31 0.95 -11.87
C SER A 38 -0.55 1.66 -10.83
N ALA A 39 0.01 2.60 -10.07
CA ALA A 39 -0.74 3.45 -9.15
C ALA A 39 -1.76 4.36 -9.85
N VAL A 40 -1.36 5.08 -10.90
CA VAL A 40 -2.27 5.94 -11.66
C VAL A 40 -3.40 5.11 -12.27
N ARG A 41 -3.12 3.91 -12.81
CA ARG A 41 -4.18 3.01 -13.30
C ARG A 41 -5.12 2.56 -12.19
N PHE A 42 -4.59 2.25 -11.01
CA PHE A 42 -5.36 1.78 -9.87
C PHE A 42 -6.33 2.85 -9.34
N PHE A 43 -5.86 4.09 -9.18
CA PHE A 43 -6.67 5.20 -8.65
C PHE A 43 -7.68 5.80 -9.63
N LYS A 44 -7.78 5.29 -10.87
CA LYS A 44 -8.85 5.69 -11.80
C LYS A 44 -10.22 5.17 -11.41
N SER A 45 -10.30 4.19 -10.51
CA SER A 45 -11.54 3.71 -9.91
C SER A 45 -11.82 4.43 -8.58
N ALA A 46 -13.09 4.55 -8.18
CA ALA A 46 -13.42 5.03 -6.85
C ALA A 46 -12.97 4.02 -5.79
N ILE A 47 -12.04 4.42 -4.92
CA ILE A 47 -11.46 3.56 -3.87
C ILE A 47 -11.38 4.39 -2.59
N ASN A 48 -11.86 3.82 -1.49
CA ASN A 48 -11.77 4.46 -0.17
C ASN A 48 -10.44 4.06 0.48
N ILE A 49 -9.48 4.98 0.48
CA ILE A 49 -8.11 4.77 1.01
C ILE A 49 -7.82 5.85 2.04
N ASP A 50 -7.31 5.44 3.20
CA ASP A 50 -7.01 6.34 4.30
C ASP A 50 -5.58 6.88 4.22
N LEU A 51 -4.62 6.07 3.73
CA LEU A 51 -3.20 6.42 3.67
C LEU A 51 -2.47 5.71 2.52
N ILE A 52 -1.49 6.40 1.94
CA ILE A 52 -0.58 5.88 0.91
C ILE A 52 0.86 6.05 1.40
N PHE A 53 1.64 4.97 1.34
CA PHE A 53 3.10 5.01 1.44
C PHE A 53 3.68 5.02 0.02
N MET A 54 4.68 5.88 -0.21
CA MET A 54 5.39 6.06 -1.48
C MET A 54 6.90 6.04 -1.25
#